data_AF-A0AAJ5W4M9-F1
#
_entry.id   AF-A0AAJ5W4M9-F1
#
_cell.length_a   1.000
_cell.length_b   1.000
_cell.length_c   1.000
_cell.angle_alpha   90.00
_cell.angle_beta   90.00
_cell.angle_gamma   90.00
#
_symmetry.space_group_name_H-M   'P 1'
#
loop_
_entity.id
_entity.type
_entity.pdbx_description
1 polymer ?
#
loop_
_entity_poly.entity_id
_entity_poly.type
_entity_poly.pdbx_seq_one_letter_code
_entity_poly.pdbx_strand_id
1 'polypeptide(L)'
;MTSDGELIPATRRSLAHRSTTVARSNRSSSEPPQWSRRRHIVSVFAVFAATAFAAGYVLPLTAGSPRAEAAELDPVSLYASSIADAQDYVAASGAEGDLGRDDLRFSVYVKPTPTPTPTPIASGSTSSSRSSGWAPPFVTPDPGSAQAIAYEMVTARGWGDDEFACLVALWKKESGWRVNAYNKSSGAYGIPQALPGTKMASAGADWETNPATQISWGLGYIKGRYGSPCGAWDHSQRKGWY
;
A
#
# COMPACT_ATOMS: atom_id res chain seq x y z
N MET A 1 -36.92 40.02 55.47
CA MET A 1 -38.33 39.76 55.77
C MET A 1 -38.93 39.29 54.45
N THR A 2 -39.33 38.05 54.22
CA THR A 2 -39.58 36.90 55.09
C THR A 2 -39.59 35.66 54.20
N SER A 3 -39.14 34.54 54.76
CA SER A 3 -39.32 33.19 54.20
C SER A 3 -40.77 32.93 53.86
N ASP A 4 -41.04 32.03 52.92
CA ASP A 4 -41.97 30.91 53.13
C ASP A 4 -41.73 29.82 52.09
N GLY A 5 -41.26 28.67 52.59
CA GLY A 5 -41.19 27.41 51.89
C GLY A 5 -42.33 26.53 52.37
N GLU A 6 -43.08 25.95 51.43
CA GLU A 6 -44.16 25.02 51.75
C GLU A 6 -43.71 23.58 51.55
N LEU A 7 -43.80 22.83 52.65
CA LEU A 7 -43.49 21.42 52.79
C LEU A 7 -44.60 20.56 52.20
N ILE A 8 -44.24 19.55 51.41
CA ILE A 8 -45.11 18.40 51.12
C ILE A 8 -44.76 17.26 52.10
N PRO A 9 -45.74 16.68 52.82
CA PRO A 9 -45.49 15.69 53.86
C PRO A 9 -45.19 14.30 53.31
N ALA A 10 -44.16 13.69 53.89
CA ALA A 10 -43.81 12.28 53.75
C ALA A 10 -44.88 11.38 54.37
N THR A 11 -45.44 10.46 53.58
CA THR A 11 -46.26 9.36 54.13
C THR A 11 -45.38 8.12 54.31
N ARG A 12 -44.98 7.87 55.55
CA ARG A 12 -44.38 6.59 55.98
C ARG A 12 -45.46 5.51 55.97
N ARG A 13 -45.19 4.37 55.33
CA ARG A 13 -45.80 3.08 55.72
C ARG A 13 -44.72 2.12 56.17
N SER A 14 -45.01 1.54 57.31
CA SER A 14 -44.13 0.80 58.20
C SER A 14 -44.56 -0.67 58.22
N LEU A 15 -43.56 -1.56 58.15
CA LEU A 15 -43.50 -2.93 58.68
C LEU A 15 -44.42 -4.02 58.10
N ALA A 16 -43.80 -5.09 57.59
CA ALA A 16 -43.86 -6.41 58.25
C ALA A 16 -42.76 -7.35 57.70
N HIS A 17 -42.06 -7.98 58.65
CA HIS A 17 -41.01 -8.97 58.47
C HIS A 17 -41.49 -10.29 57.83
N ARG A 18 -40.61 -10.95 57.07
CA ARG A 18 -40.46 -12.40 57.18
C ARG A 18 -39.04 -12.84 56.86
N SER A 19 -38.27 -13.04 57.93
CA SER A 19 -37.03 -13.80 57.92
C SER A 19 -37.35 -15.28 57.68
N THR A 20 -36.68 -15.91 56.73
CA THR A 20 -36.55 -17.37 56.71
C THR A 20 -35.09 -17.72 56.47
N THR A 21 -34.40 -18.04 57.55
CA THR A 21 -33.10 -18.70 57.58
C THR A 21 -33.30 -20.20 57.38
N VAL A 22 -32.63 -20.81 56.38
CA VAL A 22 -32.25 -22.23 56.40
C VAL A 22 -30.79 -22.35 55.98
N ALA A 23 -30.08 -23.22 56.70
CA ALA A 23 -28.64 -23.30 56.81
C ALA A 23 -27.96 -24.19 55.74
N ARG A 24 -26.82 -23.69 55.26
CA ARG A 24 -25.47 -24.32 55.13
C ARG A 24 -25.38 -25.84 54.84
N SER A 25 -24.72 -26.19 53.72
CA SER A 25 -23.56 -27.11 53.72
C SER A 25 -22.74 -27.05 52.41
N ASN A 26 -21.50 -26.59 52.59
CA ASN A 26 -20.20 -26.93 51.99
C ASN A 26 -20.05 -27.88 50.77
N ARG A 27 -19.11 -27.42 49.92
CA ARG A 27 -17.97 -28.11 49.23
C ARG A 27 -18.09 -28.52 47.76
N SER A 28 -17.14 -27.93 47.03
CA SER A 28 -16.20 -28.55 46.08
C SER A 28 -16.74 -28.96 44.71
N SER A 29 -16.46 -28.15 43.69
CA SER A 29 -15.50 -28.51 42.62
C SER A 29 -15.29 -27.34 41.66
N SER A 30 -14.02 -26.95 41.50
CA SER A 30 -13.54 -26.09 40.42
C SER A 30 -13.39 -26.91 39.14
N GLU A 31 -14.21 -26.65 38.12
CA GLU A 31 -14.00 -27.20 36.77
C GLU A 31 -13.01 -26.34 35.97
N PRO A 32 -11.96 -26.93 35.34
CA PRO A 32 -11.11 -26.21 34.40
C PRO A 32 -11.75 -26.13 33.00
N PRO A 33 -11.34 -25.15 32.16
CA PRO A 33 -11.86 -24.99 30.81
C PRO A 33 -11.47 -26.18 29.92
N GLN A 34 -12.46 -26.83 29.31
CA GLN A 34 -12.24 -27.92 28.37
C GLN A 34 -11.73 -27.37 27.02
N TRP A 35 -10.43 -27.51 26.80
CA TRP A 35 -9.74 -27.29 25.54
C TRP A 35 -10.17 -28.34 24.49
N SER A 36 -10.88 -27.92 23.43
CA SER A 36 -11.28 -28.85 22.37
C SER A 36 -10.06 -29.28 21.53
N ARG A 37 -9.64 -30.52 21.74
CA ARG A 37 -8.69 -31.26 20.91
C ARG A 37 -9.26 -31.47 19.50
N ARG A 38 -8.75 -30.73 18.51
CA ARG A 38 -8.75 -31.17 17.11
C ARG A 38 -7.43 -30.80 16.44
N ARG A 39 -6.38 -31.52 16.81
CA ARG A 39 -5.13 -31.64 16.05
C ARG A 39 -4.91 -33.11 15.77
N HIS A 40 -5.33 -33.61 14.61
CA HIS A 40 -4.78 -34.79 13.94
C HIS A 40 -5.32 -34.78 12.50
N ILE A 41 -4.55 -34.21 11.58
CA ILE A 41 -4.33 -34.64 10.18
C ILE A 41 -3.19 -33.70 9.72
N VAL A 42 -1.98 -34.05 10.12
CA VAL A 42 -0.76 -33.65 9.40
C VAL A 42 -0.16 -34.97 8.92
N SER A 43 0.29 -34.94 7.67
CA SER A 43 1.23 -35.89 7.06
C SER A 43 0.63 -37.18 6.48
N VAL A 44 0.32 -37.15 5.18
CA VAL A 44 0.73 -38.23 4.30
C VAL A 44 1.15 -37.64 2.94
N PHE A 45 2.33 -38.05 2.47
CA PHE A 45 2.90 -37.89 1.11
C PHE A 45 3.73 -36.63 0.77
N ALA A 46 4.71 -36.33 1.62
CA ALA A 46 6.02 -35.87 1.14
C ALA A 46 6.92 -37.09 0.84
N VAL A 47 6.77 -37.76 -0.32
CA VAL A 47 7.66 -38.86 -0.78
C VAL A 47 7.76 -38.90 -2.32
N PHE A 48 8.26 -37.85 -2.97
CA PHE A 48 8.80 -37.92 -4.34
C PHE A 48 9.96 -36.92 -4.53
N ALA A 49 10.94 -36.99 -3.63
CA ALA A 49 12.15 -36.16 -3.70
C ALA A 49 13.39 -37.00 -3.36
N ALA A 50 13.66 -38.10 -4.08
CA ALA A 50 14.88 -38.90 -3.87
C ALA A 50 15.31 -39.88 -4.99
N THR A 51 14.83 -39.77 -6.25
CA THR A 51 15.24 -40.75 -7.30
C THR A 51 15.44 -40.12 -8.69
N ALA A 52 16.46 -39.26 -8.85
CA ALA A 52 17.01 -38.89 -10.16
C ALA A 52 18.48 -38.41 -10.08
N PHE A 53 19.32 -39.09 -9.30
CA PHE A 53 20.76 -38.78 -9.15
C PHE A 53 21.65 -40.02 -9.34
N ALA A 54 21.37 -40.88 -10.34
CA ALA A 54 22.14 -42.11 -10.53
C ALA A 54 22.23 -42.55 -12.00
N ALA A 55 22.66 -41.66 -12.90
CA ALA A 55 22.90 -42.00 -14.32
C ALA A 55 24.10 -41.25 -14.92
N GLY A 56 25.25 -41.22 -14.23
CA GLY A 56 26.43 -40.49 -14.70
C GLY A 56 27.79 -41.08 -14.30
N TYR A 57 27.86 -42.36 -13.94
CA TYR A 57 29.12 -42.97 -13.50
C TYR A 57 29.42 -44.29 -14.23
N VAL A 58 29.67 -44.21 -15.54
CA VAL A 58 30.45 -45.20 -16.29
C VAL A 58 31.35 -44.46 -17.28
N LEU A 59 32.66 -44.66 -17.08
CA LEU A 59 33.91 -44.16 -17.70
C LEU A 59 33.94 -44.00 -19.25
N PRO A 60 34.94 -43.32 -19.88
CA PRO A 60 36.37 -43.47 -19.58
C PRO A 60 37.33 -42.26 -19.66
N LEU A 61 38.38 -42.39 -18.84
CA LEU A 61 39.70 -41.80 -18.99
C LEU A 61 40.29 -42.14 -20.36
N THR A 62 40.44 -41.16 -21.25
CA THR A 62 41.59 -40.97 -22.17
C THR A 62 41.28 -39.79 -23.08
N ALA A 63 42.11 -38.75 -23.01
CA ALA A 63 42.62 -37.95 -24.14
C ALA A 63 42.89 -36.51 -23.70
N GLY A 64 44.18 -36.14 -23.72
CA GLY A 64 44.72 -34.80 -23.94
C GLY A 64 44.17 -33.65 -23.09
N SER A 65 44.99 -33.11 -22.19
CA SER A 65 44.88 -31.69 -21.85
C SER A 65 44.97 -30.88 -23.15
N PRO A 66 43.93 -30.13 -23.58
CA PRO A 66 44.18 -29.07 -24.53
C PRO A 66 45.06 -28.05 -23.81
N ARG A 67 46.21 -27.72 -24.42
CA ARG A 67 46.92 -26.48 -24.12
C ARG A 67 45.86 -25.37 -24.15
N ALA A 68 45.77 -24.58 -23.08
CA ALA A 68 44.99 -23.37 -23.10
C ALA A 68 45.67 -22.41 -24.11
N GLU A 69 45.23 -22.43 -25.36
CA GLU A 69 45.30 -21.26 -26.21
C GLU A 69 44.25 -20.30 -25.67
N ALA A 70 44.71 -19.26 -24.98
CA ALA A 70 43.88 -18.10 -24.71
C ALA A 70 43.54 -17.48 -26.06
N ALA A 71 42.35 -17.78 -26.58
CA ALA A 71 41.76 -16.98 -27.64
C ALA A 71 41.48 -15.60 -27.03
N GLU A 72 42.32 -14.64 -27.38
CA GLU A 72 42.11 -13.22 -27.11
C GLU A 72 40.82 -12.82 -27.85
N LEU A 73 39.73 -12.68 -27.09
CA LEU A 73 38.50 -12.11 -27.61
C LEU A 73 38.73 -10.61 -27.75
N ASP A 74 38.91 -10.13 -28.98
CA ASP A 74 38.81 -8.70 -29.26
C ASP A 74 37.49 -8.17 -28.68
N PRO A 75 37.48 -7.13 -27.84
CA PRO A 75 36.24 -6.58 -27.31
C PRO A 75 35.46 -5.93 -28.46
N VAL A 76 34.51 -6.67 -29.01
CA VAL A 76 33.55 -6.15 -29.98
C VAL A 76 32.68 -5.13 -29.25
N SER A 77 32.96 -3.84 -29.46
CA SER A 77 32.11 -2.77 -28.95
C SER A 77 30.70 -2.93 -29.54
N LEU A 78 29.67 -2.64 -28.74
CA LEU A 78 28.26 -2.66 -29.15
C LEU A 78 27.96 -1.84 -30.44
N TYR A 79 28.88 -0.96 -30.83
CA TYR A 79 28.80 -0.18 -32.06
C TYR A 79 29.05 -1.01 -33.34
N ALA A 80 29.92 -2.04 -33.26
CA ALA A 80 30.26 -2.88 -34.41
C ALA A 80 29.13 -3.86 -34.76
N SER A 81 28.42 -4.39 -33.75
CA SER A 81 27.27 -5.26 -33.95
C SER A 81 26.10 -4.57 -34.67
N SER A 82 25.90 -3.26 -34.47
CA SER A 82 24.80 -2.53 -35.12
C SER A 82 25.02 -2.22 -36.60
N ILE A 83 26.27 -2.27 -37.09
CA ILE A 83 26.55 -1.97 -38.51
C ILE A 83 26.33 -3.21 -39.39
N ALA A 84 26.54 -4.42 -38.84
CA ALA A 84 26.35 -5.67 -39.58
C ALA A 84 24.86 -6.02 -39.79
N ASP A 85 23.98 -5.69 -38.84
CA ASP A 85 22.53 -5.93 -38.95
C ASP A 85 21.82 -4.98 -39.95
N ALA A 86 22.48 -3.90 -40.38
CA ALA A 86 21.88 -2.93 -41.30
C ALA A 86 21.97 -3.32 -42.78
N GLN A 87 22.69 -4.40 -43.14
CA GLN A 87 22.97 -4.74 -44.54
C GLN A 87 22.21 -5.97 -45.08
N ASP A 88 21.42 -6.66 -44.27
CA ASP A 88 20.62 -7.81 -44.75
C ASP A 88 19.16 -7.40 -45.02
N TYR A 89 18.97 -6.58 -46.06
CA TYR A 89 17.67 -6.44 -46.73
C TYR A 89 17.76 -7.14 -48.09
N VAL A 90 17.41 -8.43 -48.10
CA VAL A 90 17.10 -9.17 -49.33
C VAL A 90 15.86 -8.53 -49.96
N ALA A 91 16.06 -7.84 -51.08
CA ALA A 91 15.00 -7.30 -51.89
C ALA A 91 14.16 -8.43 -52.52
N ALA A 92 13.13 -8.88 -51.80
CA ALA A 92 12.06 -9.66 -52.37
C ALA A 92 11.10 -8.70 -53.11
N SER A 93 11.20 -8.72 -54.43
CA SER A 93 10.29 -8.05 -55.35
C SER A 93 8.88 -8.63 -55.26
N GLY A 94 7.88 -7.76 -55.04
CA GLY A 94 6.49 -8.02 -55.41
C GLY A 94 5.49 -7.99 -54.25
N ALA A 95 4.88 -6.84 -54.04
CA ALA A 95 3.44 -6.68 -53.79
C ALA A 95 3.15 -5.18 -53.55
N GLU A 96 2.36 -4.61 -54.44
CA GLU A 96 1.79 -3.27 -54.35
C GLU A 96 0.94 -3.19 -53.06
N GLY A 97 1.33 -2.33 -52.14
CA GLY A 97 0.60 -2.07 -50.89
C GLY A 97 0.85 -0.62 -50.48
N ASP A 98 -0.12 0.23 -50.77
CA ASP A 98 -0.20 1.60 -50.29
C ASP A 98 -0.23 1.58 -48.75
N LEU A 99 0.90 1.86 -48.12
CA LEU A 99 1.02 2.05 -46.68
C LEU A 99 1.46 3.49 -46.43
N GLY A 100 0.47 4.30 -46.04
CA GLY A 100 0.59 5.71 -45.74
C GLY A 100 1.77 6.03 -44.82
N ARG A 101 2.44 7.12 -45.17
CA ARG A 101 3.59 7.70 -44.46
C ARG A 101 3.23 8.41 -43.15
N ASP A 102 2.03 8.16 -42.61
CA ASP A 102 1.42 8.96 -41.55
C ASP A 102 1.42 8.31 -40.15
N ASP A 103 1.88 7.07 -39.99
CA ASP A 103 1.73 6.35 -38.70
C ASP A 103 3.03 5.78 -38.08
N LEU A 104 4.18 6.34 -38.45
CA LEU A 104 5.43 6.08 -37.74
C LEU A 104 5.65 7.10 -36.63
N ARG A 105 4.96 6.91 -35.49
CA ARG A 105 5.31 7.62 -34.24
C ARG A 105 6.57 7.01 -33.62
N PHE A 106 7.72 7.60 -33.92
CA PHE A 106 8.95 7.37 -33.18
C PHE A 106 8.85 8.02 -31.79
N SER A 107 8.73 7.23 -30.72
CA SER A 107 9.01 7.73 -29.38
C SER A 107 10.52 7.73 -29.18
N VAL A 108 11.16 8.89 -29.35
CA VAL A 108 12.54 9.09 -28.91
C VAL A 108 12.55 8.94 -27.39
N TYR A 109 13.29 7.95 -26.89
CA TYR A 109 13.63 7.91 -25.46
C TYR A 109 14.62 9.04 -25.19
N VAL A 110 14.08 10.22 -24.86
CA VAL A 110 14.87 11.29 -24.25
C VAL A 110 15.15 10.81 -22.83
N LYS A 111 16.40 10.41 -22.56
CA LYS A 111 16.90 10.30 -21.19
C LYS A 111 16.47 11.60 -20.48
N PRO A 112 15.66 11.56 -19.41
CA PRO A 112 15.20 12.78 -18.77
C PRO A 112 16.43 13.59 -18.40
N THR A 113 16.59 14.75 -19.06
CA THR A 113 17.50 15.79 -18.63
C THR A 113 17.20 16.04 -17.16
N PRO A 114 18.19 16.06 -16.26
CA PRO A 114 17.93 16.37 -14.86
C PRO A 114 17.20 17.72 -14.80
N THR A 115 15.91 17.69 -14.48
CA THR A 115 15.13 18.88 -14.21
C THR A 115 15.88 19.65 -13.14
N PRO A 116 16.21 20.94 -13.37
CA PRO A 116 16.92 21.73 -12.38
C PRO A 116 16.17 21.68 -11.05
N THR A 117 16.93 21.50 -9.97
CA THR A 117 16.48 21.63 -8.59
C THR A 117 15.46 22.77 -8.48
N PRO A 118 14.19 22.51 -8.11
CA PRO A 118 13.22 23.59 -7.99
C PRO A 118 13.75 24.58 -6.95
N THR A 119 14.00 25.80 -7.41
CA THR A 119 14.23 26.93 -6.53
C THR A 119 12.94 27.11 -5.72
N PRO A 120 12.99 27.14 -4.37
CA PRO A 120 11.77 27.30 -3.57
C PRO A 120 11.13 28.64 -3.91
N ILE A 121 9.99 28.62 -4.60
CA ILE A 121 9.15 29.80 -4.77
C ILE A 121 8.49 30.04 -3.41
N ALA A 122 8.77 31.20 -2.83
CA ALA A 122 8.22 31.60 -1.55
C ALA A 122 6.68 31.64 -1.59
N SER A 123 6.09 30.82 -0.74
CA SER A 123 4.74 30.87 -0.15
C SER A 123 3.83 32.05 -0.53
N GLY A 124 2.78 31.76 -1.29
CA GLY A 124 1.51 32.47 -1.18
C GLY A 124 0.68 31.86 -0.06
N SER A 125 0.67 32.50 1.11
CA SER A 125 -0.13 32.07 2.26
C SER A 125 -1.62 32.34 2.01
N THR A 126 -2.37 31.31 1.60
CA THR A 126 -3.82 31.31 1.82
C THR A 126 -4.04 30.81 3.24
N SER A 127 -4.42 31.72 4.14
CA SER A 127 -4.66 31.45 5.55
C SER A 127 -5.89 30.56 5.75
N SER A 128 -5.70 29.25 5.71
CA SER A 128 -6.62 28.28 6.31
C SER A 128 -6.43 28.34 7.83
N SER A 129 -7.50 28.60 8.58
CA SER A 129 -7.52 28.69 10.04
C SER A 129 -6.88 27.45 10.67
N ARG A 130 -5.68 27.62 11.21
CA ARG A 130 -4.86 26.56 11.80
C ARG A 130 -5.51 26.08 13.10
N SER A 131 -6.09 24.89 13.10
CA SER A 131 -6.20 24.11 14.33
C SER A 131 -4.78 23.81 14.80
N SER A 132 -4.46 24.18 16.03
CA SER A 132 -3.19 23.89 16.68
C SER A 132 -3.10 22.39 17.00
N GLY A 133 -2.94 21.57 15.96
CA GLY A 133 -2.64 20.14 16.03
C GLY A 133 -1.15 19.91 15.82
N TRP A 134 -0.59 18.90 16.47
CA TRP A 134 0.76 18.43 16.19
C TRP A 134 0.82 17.85 14.76
N ALA A 135 1.70 18.39 13.93
CA ALA A 135 1.96 17.89 12.58
C ALA A 135 3.19 16.97 12.56
N PRO A 136 3.16 15.87 11.79
CA PRO A 136 4.32 15.00 11.62
C PRO A 136 5.43 15.73 10.83
N PRO A 137 6.71 15.36 11.04
CA PRO A 137 7.81 15.90 10.26
C PRO A 137 7.73 15.45 8.80
N PHE A 138 8.23 16.29 7.89
CA PHE A 138 8.34 15.96 6.47
C PHE A 138 9.29 14.79 6.24
N VAL A 139 8.96 13.97 5.23
CA VAL A 139 9.79 12.85 4.77
C VAL A 139 9.98 13.01 3.28
N THR A 140 11.23 13.00 2.82
CA THR A 140 11.53 13.02 1.38
C THR A 140 11.10 11.69 0.76
N PRO A 141 10.19 11.68 -0.24
CA PRO A 141 9.75 10.44 -0.85
C PRO A 141 10.84 9.82 -1.74
N ASP A 142 10.97 8.49 -1.68
CA ASP A 142 11.87 7.75 -2.56
C ASP A 142 11.36 7.78 -4.01
N PRO A 143 12.22 8.06 -5.02
CA PRO A 143 11.82 8.06 -6.43
C PRO A 143 11.17 6.74 -6.85
N GLY A 144 10.08 6.82 -7.63
CA GLY A 144 9.33 5.65 -8.10
C GLY A 144 8.44 4.99 -7.03
N SER A 145 8.43 5.47 -5.79
CA SER A 145 7.51 5.01 -4.76
C SER A 145 6.10 5.59 -4.92
N ALA A 146 5.12 4.96 -4.29
CA ALA A 146 3.77 5.52 -4.16
C ALA A 146 3.78 6.90 -3.46
N GLN A 147 4.73 7.15 -2.56
CA GLN A 147 4.88 8.45 -1.90
C GLN A 147 5.36 9.52 -2.86
N ALA A 148 6.25 9.20 -3.82
CA ALA A 148 6.68 10.15 -4.84
C ALA A 148 5.52 10.55 -5.76
N ILE A 149 4.70 9.58 -6.19
CA ILE A 149 3.47 9.86 -6.96
C ILE A 149 2.53 10.76 -6.15
N ALA A 150 2.34 10.47 -4.87
CA ALA A 150 1.52 11.30 -4.01
C ALA A 150 2.07 12.72 -3.84
N TYR A 151 3.38 12.88 -3.73
CA TYR A 151 4.02 14.19 -3.59
C TYR A 151 3.78 15.07 -4.82
N GLU A 152 3.97 14.53 -6.02
CA GLU A 152 3.62 15.23 -7.28
C GLU A 152 2.15 15.62 -7.32
N MET A 153 1.27 14.71 -6.90
CA MET A 153 -0.18 14.96 -6.88
C MET A 153 -0.62 15.96 -5.81
N VAL A 154 0.05 16.01 -4.66
CA VAL A 154 -0.20 16.96 -3.56
C VAL A 154 0.25 18.36 -3.98
N THR A 155 1.47 18.48 -4.49
CA THR A 155 2.01 19.75 -4.99
C THR A 155 1.20 20.30 -6.18
N ALA A 156 0.78 19.43 -7.11
CA ALA A 156 -0.12 19.81 -8.22
C ALA A 156 -1.50 20.33 -7.75
N ARG A 157 -1.92 19.99 -6.53
CA ARG A 157 -3.16 20.50 -5.91
C ARG A 157 -2.96 21.83 -5.15
N GLY A 158 -1.73 22.36 -5.11
CA GLY A 158 -1.37 23.57 -4.37
C GLY A 158 -1.17 23.34 -2.87
N TRP A 159 -1.04 22.10 -2.43
CA TRP A 159 -0.70 21.75 -1.05
C TRP A 159 0.81 21.68 -0.87
N GLY A 160 1.28 22.12 0.30
CA GLY A 160 2.70 22.18 0.64
C GLY A 160 3.26 20.91 1.31
N ASP A 161 4.52 20.99 1.71
CA ASP A 161 5.26 19.90 2.35
C ASP A 161 4.65 19.46 3.69
N ASP A 162 4.03 20.39 4.42
CA ASP A 162 3.30 20.14 5.66
C ASP A 162 2.10 19.23 5.42
N GLU A 163 1.30 19.52 4.40
CA GLU A 163 0.17 18.69 3.96
C GLU A 163 0.66 17.32 3.48
N PHE A 164 1.77 17.27 2.75
CA PHE A 164 2.37 15.99 2.37
C PHE A 164 2.82 15.17 3.59
N ALA A 165 3.45 15.79 4.59
CA ALA A 165 3.86 15.10 5.81
C ALA A 165 2.66 14.48 6.55
N CYS A 166 1.56 15.23 6.67
CA CYS A 166 0.30 14.73 7.22
C CYS A 166 -0.25 13.53 6.43
N LEU A 167 -0.21 13.61 5.09
CA LEU A 167 -0.64 12.49 4.22
C LEU A 167 0.22 11.25 4.44
N VAL A 168 1.54 11.42 4.53
CA VAL A 168 2.51 10.33 4.80
C VAL A 168 2.18 9.62 6.09
N ALA A 169 1.98 10.36 7.19
CA ALA A 169 1.63 9.77 8.47
C ALA A 169 0.26 9.08 8.42
N LEU A 170 -0.73 9.71 7.77
CA LEU A 170 -2.08 9.19 7.63
C LEU A 170 -2.07 7.83 6.91
N TRP A 171 -1.62 7.77 5.66
CA TRP A 171 -1.66 6.52 4.89
C TRP A 171 -0.64 5.49 5.35
N LYS A 172 0.40 5.90 6.11
CA LYS A 172 1.26 4.96 6.84
C LYS A 172 0.46 4.19 7.90
N LYS A 173 -0.42 4.86 8.66
CA LYS A 173 -1.30 4.24 9.66
C LYS A 173 -2.37 3.35 9.00
N GLU A 174 -2.92 3.77 7.87
CA GLU A 174 -4.00 3.06 7.18
C GLU A 174 -3.53 1.74 6.54
N SER A 175 -2.50 1.81 5.70
CA SER A 175 -2.10 0.67 4.86
C SER A 175 -0.61 0.37 4.93
N GLY A 176 0.19 1.30 5.46
CA GLY A 176 1.63 1.28 5.32
C GLY A 176 2.09 1.61 3.90
N TRP A 177 1.28 2.38 3.14
CA TRP A 177 1.53 2.72 1.73
C TRP A 177 1.48 1.53 0.74
N ARG A 178 0.84 0.43 1.12
CA ARG A 178 0.71 -0.77 0.25
C ARG A 178 -0.53 -0.69 -0.64
N VAL A 179 -0.32 -0.80 -1.96
CA VAL A 179 -1.37 -0.78 -3.00
C VAL A 179 -2.36 -1.94 -2.86
N ASN A 180 -1.89 -3.09 -2.38
CA ASN A 180 -2.69 -4.31 -2.19
C ASN A 180 -3.11 -4.52 -0.71
N ALA A 181 -3.07 -3.48 0.13
CA ALA A 181 -3.50 -3.61 1.52
C ALA A 181 -5.01 -3.92 1.58
N TYR A 182 -5.35 -5.15 1.97
CA TYR A 182 -6.73 -5.57 2.16
C TYR A 182 -7.00 -5.90 3.63
N ASN A 183 -8.01 -5.27 4.20
CA ASN A 183 -8.50 -5.58 5.53
C ASN A 183 -9.67 -6.57 5.44
N LYS A 184 -9.45 -7.82 5.84
CA LYS A 184 -10.47 -8.89 5.75
C LYS A 184 -11.71 -8.66 6.60
N SER A 185 -11.60 -7.95 7.73
CA SER A 185 -12.74 -7.75 8.63
C SER A 185 -13.66 -6.62 8.17
N SER A 186 -13.09 -5.55 7.61
CA SER A 186 -13.87 -4.38 7.13
C SER A 186 -14.13 -4.40 5.63
N GLY A 187 -13.29 -5.04 4.82
CA GLY A 187 -13.32 -4.96 3.36
C GLY A 187 -12.62 -3.70 2.80
N ALA A 188 -11.92 -2.94 3.62
CA ALA A 188 -11.17 -1.77 3.17
C ALA A 188 -9.97 -2.18 2.28
N TYR A 189 -9.70 -1.40 1.24
CA TYR A 189 -8.68 -1.73 0.23
C TYR A 189 -7.75 -0.56 -0.11
N GLY A 190 -6.48 -0.90 -0.37
CA GLY A 190 -5.50 -0.05 -1.00
C GLY A 190 -4.82 0.95 -0.07
N ILE A 191 -4.02 1.83 -0.65
CA ILE A 191 -3.29 2.89 0.05
C ILE A 191 -4.23 3.70 0.96
N PRO A 192 -5.37 4.23 0.49
CA PRO A 192 -6.25 5.05 1.31
C PRO A 192 -7.20 4.23 2.22
N GLN A 193 -7.19 2.89 2.15
CA GLN A 193 -8.15 2.01 2.82
C GLN A 193 -9.61 2.38 2.49
N ALA A 194 -9.93 2.48 1.19
CA ALA A 194 -11.27 2.82 0.73
C ALA A 194 -12.31 1.74 1.07
N LEU A 195 -13.50 2.14 1.51
CA LEU A 195 -14.59 1.25 1.89
C LEU A 195 -15.92 1.55 1.16
N PRO A 196 -16.40 0.66 0.27
CA PRO A 196 -15.65 -0.43 -0.36
C PRO A 196 -14.58 0.08 -1.33
N GLY A 197 -13.57 -0.75 -1.60
CA GLY A 197 -12.47 -0.43 -2.53
C GLY A 197 -12.94 -0.03 -3.93
N THR A 198 -14.07 -0.61 -4.40
CA THR A 198 -14.68 -0.34 -5.70
C THR A 198 -15.05 1.12 -5.93
N LYS A 199 -15.15 1.95 -4.88
CA LYS A 199 -15.32 3.39 -5.03
C LYS A 199 -14.17 4.05 -5.79
N MET A 200 -12.97 3.47 -5.73
CA MET A 200 -11.81 3.98 -6.47
C MET A 200 -11.95 3.83 -7.99
N ALA A 201 -12.89 3.01 -8.47
CA ALA A 201 -13.19 2.88 -9.90
C ALA A 201 -13.59 4.21 -10.56
N SER A 202 -14.08 5.20 -9.78
CA SER A 202 -14.37 6.53 -10.30
C SER A 202 -13.13 7.33 -10.69
N ALA A 203 -11.94 6.93 -10.24
CA ALA A 203 -10.67 7.55 -10.61
C ALA A 203 -9.95 6.78 -11.74
N GLY A 204 -10.33 5.52 -11.99
CA GLY A 204 -9.72 4.68 -13.02
C GLY A 204 -10.14 3.21 -12.87
N ALA A 205 -10.30 2.50 -13.98
CA ALA A 205 -10.70 1.09 -13.98
C ALA A 205 -9.62 0.16 -13.38
N ASP A 206 -8.37 0.60 -13.35
CA ASP A 206 -7.18 -0.09 -12.86
C ASP A 206 -6.89 0.14 -11.37
N TRP A 207 -7.87 0.64 -10.62
CA TRP A 207 -7.73 1.05 -9.21
C TRP A 207 -7.18 -0.03 -8.28
N GLU A 208 -7.39 -1.30 -8.59
CA GLU A 208 -7.00 -2.40 -7.72
C GLU A 208 -5.46 -2.53 -7.65
N THR A 209 -4.75 -2.27 -8.74
CA THR A 209 -3.29 -2.49 -8.82
C THR A 209 -2.50 -1.22 -9.11
N ASN A 210 -3.15 -0.11 -9.46
CA ASN A 210 -2.47 1.14 -9.79
C ASN A 210 -2.41 2.10 -8.58
N PRO A 211 -1.22 2.38 -8.00
CA PRO A 211 -1.07 3.35 -6.91
C PRO A 211 -1.54 4.75 -7.30
N ALA A 212 -1.28 5.21 -8.53
CA ALA A 212 -1.66 6.54 -8.97
C ALA A 212 -3.18 6.72 -8.96
N THR A 213 -3.93 5.70 -9.39
CA THR A 213 -5.40 5.69 -9.36
C THR A 213 -5.91 5.75 -7.92
N GLN A 214 -5.35 4.94 -7.02
CA GLN A 214 -5.74 4.94 -5.60
C GLN A 214 -5.43 6.27 -4.91
N ILE A 215 -4.26 6.83 -5.16
CA ILE A 215 -3.81 8.12 -4.61
C ILE A 215 -4.71 9.24 -5.13
N SER A 216 -4.99 9.27 -6.44
CA SER A 216 -5.86 10.30 -7.05
C SER A 216 -7.24 10.31 -6.39
N TRP A 217 -7.85 9.13 -6.23
CA TRP A 217 -9.12 8.97 -5.54
C TRP A 217 -9.03 9.41 -4.07
N GLY A 218 -8.03 8.92 -3.34
CA GLY A 218 -7.84 9.21 -1.92
C GLY A 218 -7.63 10.70 -1.64
N LEU A 219 -6.84 11.40 -2.46
CA LEU A 219 -6.65 12.85 -2.35
C LEU A 219 -7.94 13.61 -2.66
N GLY A 220 -8.73 13.13 -3.63
CA GLY A 220 -10.06 13.69 -3.92
C GLY A 220 -11.01 13.57 -2.73
N TYR A 221 -11.05 12.39 -2.10
CA TYR A 221 -11.83 12.13 -0.89
C TYR A 221 -11.39 13.02 0.28
N ILE A 222 -10.07 13.13 0.51
CA ILE A 222 -9.50 14.00 1.55
C ILE A 222 -9.93 15.45 1.34
N LYS A 223 -9.78 15.97 0.11
CA LYS A 223 -10.20 17.34 -0.22
C LYS A 223 -11.70 17.55 0.04
N GLY A 224 -12.54 16.62 -0.41
CA GLY A 224 -13.99 16.74 -0.31
C GLY A 224 -14.52 16.64 1.12
N ARG A 225 -13.88 15.85 2.00
CA ARG A 225 -14.38 15.58 3.35
C ARG A 225 -13.67 16.35 4.46
N TYR A 226 -12.38 16.62 4.28
CA TYR A 226 -11.51 17.24 5.30
C TYR A 226 -10.89 18.56 4.85
N GLY A 227 -11.02 18.92 3.58
CA GLY A 227 -10.39 20.12 3.00
C GLY A 227 -8.92 19.90 2.65
N SER A 228 -8.13 19.30 3.54
CA SER A 228 -6.70 19.04 3.33
C SER A 228 -6.20 17.77 4.03
N PRO A 229 -5.04 17.22 3.62
CA PRO A 229 -4.39 16.09 4.30
C PRO A 229 -4.18 16.28 5.81
N CYS A 230 -3.77 17.46 6.27
CA CYS A 230 -3.62 17.74 7.69
C CYS A 230 -4.97 17.80 8.40
N GLY A 231 -6.02 18.32 7.76
CA GLY A 231 -7.39 18.21 8.28
C GLY A 231 -7.84 16.76 8.48
N ALA A 232 -7.49 15.88 7.54
CA ALA A 232 -7.78 14.45 7.63
C ALA A 232 -6.94 13.76 8.73
N TRP A 233 -5.66 14.10 8.83
CA TRP A 233 -4.78 13.59 9.89
C TRP A 233 -5.28 13.97 11.28
N ASP A 234 -5.60 15.24 11.50
CA ASP A 234 -6.17 15.75 12.74
C ASP A 234 -7.46 15.00 13.12
N HIS A 235 -8.31 14.70 12.13
CA HIS A 235 -9.50 13.89 12.34
C HIS A 235 -9.16 12.45 12.76
N SER A 236 -8.23 11.79 12.04
CA SER A 236 -7.74 10.44 12.33
C SER A 236 -7.14 10.31 13.73
N GLN A 237 -6.42 11.33 14.18
CA GLN A 237 -5.83 11.36 15.52
C GLN A 237 -6.90 11.46 16.62
N ARG A 238 -8.00 12.17 16.38
CA ARG A 238 -9.09 12.31 17.36
C ARG A 238 -10.10 11.17 17.34
N LYS A 239 -10.37 10.58 16.16
CA LYS A 239 -11.48 9.63 15.96
C LYS A 239 -11.02 8.20 15.69
N GLY A 240 -9.75 8.00 15.33
CA GLY A 240 -9.22 6.70 14.94
C GLY A 240 -9.52 6.31 13.48
N TRP A 241 -10.23 7.16 12.74
CA TRP A 241 -10.57 6.98 11.32
C TRP A 241 -10.56 8.32 10.60
N TYR A 242 -10.52 8.30 9.27
CA TYR A 242 -10.75 9.43 8.37
C TYR A 242 -11.59 8.93 7.17
#